data_AF-A0A662ZER0-F1
#
_entry.id   AF-A0A662ZER0-F1
#
_cell.length_a   1.000
_cell.length_b   1.000
_cell.length_c   1.000
_cell.angle_alpha   90.00
_cell.angle_beta   90.00
_cell.angle_gamma   90.00
#
_symmetry.space_group_name_H-M   'P 1'
#
loop_
_entity.id
_entity.type
_entity.pdbx_description
1 polymer ?
#
loop_
_entity_poly.entity_id
_entity_poly.type
_entity_poly.pdbx_seq_one_letter_code
_entity_poly.pdbx_strand_id
1 'polypeptide(L)'
;MSLMINPLVANPTMLNQLQRMQQNMRSLQVASTGTKDTLQQKIENAPVMVPGQNGSDNTDSVQTKDNIGAFANMLHEAFENVNTLQNDAANKQTRFDLGDRKVTLSDVMLATQKASLSFDATVQIRNKMIEAYRTISQMQI
;
A
#
# COMPACT_ATOMS: atom_id res chain seq x y z
N MET A 1 36.42 -50.99 17.61
CA MET A 1 35.54 -49.84 17.95
C MET A 1 35.07 -49.22 16.65
N SER A 2 33.85 -49.57 16.22
CA SER A 2 33.20 -48.98 15.05
C SER A 2 31.88 -48.43 15.54
N LEU A 3 31.78 -47.10 15.58
CA LEU A 3 30.59 -46.39 16.06
C LEU A 3 29.43 -46.64 15.10
N MET A 4 28.33 -47.16 15.65
CA MET A 4 27.06 -47.33 14.97
C MET A 4 26.49 -45.96 14.56
N ILE A 5 26.10 -45.84 13.30
CA ILE A 5 25.33 -44.70 12.77
C ILE A 5 23.85 -45.02 12.99
N ASN A 6 23.19 -44.22 13.85
CA ASN A 6 21.77 -44.34 14.14
C ASN A 6 20.92 -43.70 13.02
N PRO A 7 20.03 -44.41 12.32
CA PRO A 7 19.10 -43.78 11.40
C PRO A 7 17.95 -43.16 12.22
N LEU A 8 17.91 -41.84 12.26
CA LEU A 8 16.78 -41.08 12.80
C LEU A 8 15.49 -41.50 12.08
N VAL A 9 14.61 -42.19 12.81
CA VAL A 9 13.21 -42.38 12.44
C VAL A 9 12.55 -41.01 12.33
N ALA A 10 12.20 -40.62 11.11
CA ALA A 10 11.40 -39.45 10.82
C ALA A 10 10.01 -39.59 11.45
N ASN A 11 9.68 -38.64 12.32
CA ASN A 11 8.47 -38.61 13.13
C ASN A 11 7.21 -38.35 12.25
N PRO A 12 6.24 -39.28 12.14
CA PRO A 12 5.02 -39.13 11.31
C PRO A 12 4.02 -38.08 11.86
N THR A 13 4.28 -37.57 13.06
CA THR A 13 3.41 -36.63 13.78
C THR A 13 3.42 -35.21 13.19
N MET A 14 4.51 -34.79 12.52
CA MET A 14 4.63 -33.47 11.88
C MET A 14 3.77 -33.33 10.61
N LEU A 15 3.61 -34.42 9.85
CA LEU A 15 2.76 -34.42 8.64
C LEU A 15 1.28 -34.34 9.01
N ASN A 16 0.89 -35.04 10.07
CA ASN A 16 -0.46 -34.99 10.60
C ASN A 16 -0.78 -33.61 11.22
N GLN A 17 0.22 -32.92 11.80
CA GLN A 17 0.09 -31.54 12.28
C GLN A 17 -0.08 -30.54 11.12
N LEU A 18 0.61 -30.74 10.00
CA LEU A 18 0.49 -29.89 8.82
C LEU A 18 -0.87 -30.04 8.12
N GLN A 19 -1.44 -31.24 8.08
CA GLN A 19 -2.80 -31.47 7.57
C GLN A 19 -3.88 -30.83 8.45
N ARG A 20 -3.73 -30.86 9.78
CA ARG A 20 -4.68 -30.21 10.71
C ARG A 20 -4.59 -28.69 10.64
N MET A 21 -3.41 -28.13 10.37
CA MET A 21 -3.24 -26.69 10.16
C MET A 21 -3.93 -26.22 8.87
N GLN A 22 -3.90 -27.01 7.79
CA GLN A 22 -4.62 -26.69 6.55
C GLN A 22 -6.15 -26.87 6.67
N GLN A 23 -6.64 -27.76 7.53
CA GLN A 23 -8.09 -27.85 7.82
C GLN A 23 -8.61 -26.63 8.60
N ASN A 24 -7.83 -26.15 9.58
CA ASN A 24 -8.25 -25.00 10.38
C ASN A 24 -8.31 -23.70 9.57
N MET A 25 -7.54 -23.58 8.47
CA MET A 25 -7.62 -22.41 7.58
C MET A 25 -8.78 -22.48 6.57
N ARG A 26 -9.30 -23.69 6.30
CA ARG A 26 -10.37 -23.93 5.33
C ARG A 26 -11.77 -23.83 5.95
N SER A 27 -11.92 -24.11 7.24
CA SER A 27 -13.18 -23.93 7.97
C SER A 27 -13.54 -22.46 8.26
N LEU A 28 -12.56 -21.54 8.27
CA LEU A 28 -12.85 -20.09 8.42
C LEU A 28 -13.47 -19.43 7.17
N GLN A 29 -13.57 -20.12 6.03
CA GLN A 29 -14.23 -19.60 4.82
C GLN A 29 -15.67 -20.11 4.60
N VAL A 30 -16.13 -21.13 5.34
CA VAL A 30 -17.46 -21.74 5.12
C VAL A 30 -18.54 -21.20 6.09
N ALA A 31 -18.15 -20.55 7.20
CA ALA A 31 -19.11 -20.05 8.19
C ALA A 31 -19.76 -18.68 7.84
N SER A 32 -19.42 -18.04 6.72
CA SER A 32 -20.02 -16.76 6.28
C SER A 32 -20.94 -16.88 5.06
N THR A 33 -21.13 -18.09 4.51
CA THR A 33 -21.96 -18.30 3.31
C THR A 33 -23.12 -19.23 3.63
N GLY A 34 -24.21 -18.71 4.23
CA GLY A 34 -25.36 -19.54 4.58
C GLY A 34 -26.62 -18.85 5.11
N THR A 35 -26.86 -17.55 4.83
CA THR A 35 -28.08 -16.86 5.32
C THR A 35 -28.57 -15.81 4.32
N LYS A 36 -29.14 -16.23 3.19
CA LYS A 36 -29.80 -15.32 2.24
C LYS A 36 -31.16 -15.76 1.68
N ASP A 37 -31.67 -16.92 2.05
CA ASP A 37 -32.97 -17.38 1.55
C ASP A 37 -33.88 -17.65 2.74
N THR A 38 -34.87 -16.78 3.00
CA THR A 38 -36.29 -17.15 3.28
C THR A 38 -37.16 -16.15 4.05
N LEU A 39 -36.75 -14.94 4.44
CA LEU A 39 -37.68 -14.05 5.17
C LEU A 39 -37.64 -12.59 4.69
N GLN A 40 -38.75 -12.19 4.04
CA GLN A 40 -39.21 -10.83 3.68
C GLN A 40 -39.16 -10.43 2.20
N GLN A 41 -39.66 -11.36 1.37
CA GLN A 41 -40.42 -11.01 0.17
C GLN A 41 -41.89 -10.89 0.59
N LYS A 42 -42.44 -9.65 0.68
CA LYS A 42 -43.86 -9.24 0.59
C LYS A 42 -44.20 -8.06 1.52
N ILE A 43 -43.87 -6.84 1.09
CA ILE A 43 -44.71 -5.61 1.19
C ILE A 43 -44.34 -4.80 -0.07
N GLU A 44 -44.85 -5.14 -1.25
CA GLU A 44 -46.16 -4.72 -1.74
C GLU A 44 -46.24 -3.20 -1.95
N ASN A 45 -45.90 -2.80 -3.18
CA ASN A 45 -46.47 -1.74 -4.01
C ASN A 45 -47.31 -0.66 -3.31
N ALA A 46 -46.70 0.50 -3.06
CA ALA A 46 -47.42 1.78 -2.98
C ALA A 46 -46.73 2.80 -3.90
N PRO A 47 -47.43 3.41 -4.88
CA PRO A 47 -46.88 4.47 -5.69
C PRO A 47 -46.92 5.78 -4.90
N VAL A 48 -45.74 6.31 -4.53
CA VAL A 48 -45.64 7.70 -4.06
C VAL A 48 -45.16 8.56 -5.23
N MET A 49 -46.13 9.26 -5.81
CA MET A 49 -45.95 10.39 -6.72
C MET A 49 -45.29 11.54 -5.95
N VAL A 50 -44.07 11.92 -6.35
CA VAL A 50 -43.47 13.21 -6.03
C VAL A 50 -43.28 13.98 -7.35
N PRO A 51 -44.07 15.01 -7.63
CA PRO A 51 -43.84 15.92 -8.75
C PRO A 51 -42.89 17.04 -8.33
N GLY A 52 -41.86 17.31 -9.13
CA GLY A 52 -41.03 18.51 -8.96
C GLY A 52 -39.61 18.36 -9.48
N GLN A 53 -39.43 18.58 -10.79
CA GLN A 53 -38.14 18.87 -11.42
C GLN A 53 -37.48 20.11 -10.79
N ASN A 54 -36.17 20.04 -10.53
CA ASN A 54 -35.24 21.04 -11.06
C ASN A 54 -33.81 20.47 -11.08
N GLY A 55 -33.17 20.62 -12.23
CA GLY A 55 -31.96 19.91 -12.61
C GLY A 55 -30.72 20.32 -11.83
N SER A 56 -29.83 19.33 -11.67
CA SER A 56 -28.42 19.53 -11.95
C SER A 56 -27.86 18.16 -12.29
N ASP A 57 -27.82 17.90 -13.59
CA ASP A 57 -27.03 16.85 -14.20
C ASP A 57 -25.55 17.14 -13.84
N ASN A 58 -25.07 16.49 -12.79
CA ASN A 58 -23.65 16.17 -12.68
C ASN A 58 -23.56 14.66 -12.76
N THR A 59 -23.70 14.19 -14.00
CA THR A 59 -23.10 12.95 -14.44
C THR A 59 -21.59 13.05 -14.19
N ASP A 60 -21.17 12.59 -12.99
CA ASP A 60 -19.79 12.39 -12.55
C ASP A 60 -19.11 11.39 -13.50
N SER A 61 -18.69 11.93 -14.62
CA SER A 61 -18.10 11.24 -15.75
C SER A 61 -16.64 11.02 -15.42
N VAL A 62 -16.36 9.90 -14.75
CA VAL A 62 -15.11 9.13 -14.82
C VAL A 62 -13.87 10.00 -15.08
N GLN A 63 -13.45 10.77 -14.07
CA GLN A 63 -12.12 11.36 -14.02
C GLN A 63 -11.10 10.24 -13.81
N THR A 64 -10.74 9.48 -14.85
CA THR A 64 -9.61 8.53 -14.77
C THR A 64 -8.37 9.08 -15.49
N LYS A 65 -8.57 9.99 -16.47
CA LYS A 65 -7.45 10.62 -17.20
C LYS A 65 -6.74 11.71 -16.39
N ASP A 66 -7.43 12.38 -15.47
CA ASP A 66 -6.87 13.47 -14.65
C ASP A 66 -5.91 12.95 -13.55
N ASN A 67 -6.22 11.78 -12.97
CA ASN A 67 -5.44 11.19 -11.88
C ASN A 67 -3.98 10.86 -12.27
N ILE A 68 -3.72 10.52 -13.53
CA ILE A 68 -2.35 10.21 -13.99
C ILE A 68 -1.50 11.49 -14.00
N GLY A 69 -2.06 12.61 -14.44
CA GLY A 69 -1.39 13.92 -14.41
C GLY A 69 -1.18 14.43 -12.98
N ALA A 70 -2.21 14.31 -12.14
CA ALA A 70 -2.14 14.69 -10.72
C ALA A 70 -1.06 13.90 -9.96
N PHE A 71 -0.94 12.59 -10.23
CA PHE A 71 0.08 11.75 -9.61
C PHE A 71 1.49 12.05 -10.14
N ALA A 72 1.66 12.32 -11.43
CA ALA A 72 2.94 12.74 -12.00
C ALA A 72 3.43 14.06 -11.39
N ASN A 73 2.51 15.01 -11.16
CA ASN A 73 2.82 16.26 -10.46
C ASN A 73 3.23 16.00 -9.00
N MET A 74 2.51 15.15 -8.27
CA MET A 74 2.88 14.77 -6.90
C MET A 74 4.26 14.09 -6.85
N LEU A 75 4.58 13.24 -7.83
CA LEU A 75 5.91 12.62 -7.91
C LEU A 75 7.00 13.64 -8.22
N HIS A 76 6.75 14.58 -9.12
CA HIS A 76 7.68 15.68 -9.39
C HIS A 76 7.95 16.50 -8.13
N GLU A 77 6.89 16.85 -7.40
CA GLU A 77 6.99 17.57 -6.12
C GLU A 77 7.76 16.76 -5.06
N ALA A 78 7.55 15.44 -5.00
CA ALA A 78 8.32 14.56 -4.12
C ALA A 78 9.82 14.55 -4.46
N PHE A 79 10.19 14.53 -5.75
CA PHE A 79 11.58 14.64 -6.18
C PHE A 79 12.20 15.98 -5.81
N GLU A 80 11.49 17.09 -6.04
CA GLU A 80 11.94 18.43 -5.64
C GLU A 80 12.14 18.53 -4.11
N ASN A 81 11.23 17.93 -3.34
CA ASN A 81 11.35 17.87 -1.88
C ASN A 81 12.57 17.05 -1.45
N VAL A 82 12.81 15.88 -2.06
CA VAL A 82 14.01 15.08 -1.79
C VAL A 82 15.29 15.85 -2.14
N ASN A 83 15.32 16.56 -3.26
CA ASN A 83 16.45 17.41 -3.65
C ASN A 83 16.69 18.54 -2.63
N THR A 84 15.62 19.15 -2.14
CA THR A 84 15.68 20.18 -1.10
C THR A 84 16.23 19.63 0.21
N LEU A 85 15.75 18.46 0.65
CA LEU A 85 16.22 17.80 1.89
C LEU A 85 17.68 17.37 1.78
N GLN A 86 18.12 16.87 0.62
CA GLN A 86 19.52 16.54 0.38
C GLN A 86 20.43 17.79 0.44
N ASN A 87 19.99 18.90 -0.18
CA ASN A 87 20.73 20.16 -0.11
C ASN A 87 20.79 20.74 1.31
N ASP A 88 19.69 20.69 2.07
CA ASP A 88 19.66 21.13 3.46
C ASP A 88 20.61 20.30 4.33
N ALA A 89 20.60 18.97 4.17
CA ALA A 89 21.53 18.09 4.87
C ALA A 89 23.00 18.42 4.52
N ALA A 90 23.32 18.59 3.24
CA ALA A 90 24.67 18.95 2.79
C ALA A 90 25.11 20.33 3.31
N ASN A 91 24.20 21.31 3.33
CA ASN A 91 24.46 22.65 3.85
C ASN A 91 24.74 22.60 5.36
N LYS A 92 23.88 21.92 6.13
CA LYS A 92 24.05 21.74 7.57
C LYS A 92 25.35 21.01 7.89
N GLN A 93 25.68 19.96 7.14
CA GLN A 93 26.94 19.24 7.29
C GLN A 93 28.15 20.16 7.05
N THR A 94 28.12 20.94 5.98
CA THR A 94 29.19 21.91 5.66
C THR A 94 29.33 22.95 6.78
N ARG A 95 28.22 23.53 7.25
CA ARG A 95 28.24 24.53 8.33
C ARG A 95 28.74 23.95 9.65
N PHE A 96 28.38 22.71 9.94
CA PHE A 96 28.87 21.99 11.11
C PHE A 96 30.40 21.77 11.03
N ASP A 97 30.90 21.33 9.87
CA ASP A 97 32.35 21.14 9.63
C ASP A 97 33.14 22.46 9.74
N LEU A 98 32.53 23.57 9.31
CA LEU A 98 33.06 24.93 9.49
C LEU A 98 32.99 25.45 10.94
N GLY A 99 32.42 24.69 11.88
CA GLY A 99 32.34 25.05 13.29
C GLY A 99 31.24 26.06 13.64
N ASP A 100 30.21 26.20 12.81
CA ASP A 100 29.08 27.09 13.08
C ASP A 100 28.27 26.60 14.30
N ARG A 101 28.34 27.34 15.40
CA ARG A 101 27.62 27.04 16.66
C ARG A 101 26.10 27.02 16.54
N LYS A 102 25.53 27.50 15.43
CA LYS A 102 24.08 27.47 15.18
C LYS A 102 23.60 26.12 14.62
N VAL A 103 24.48 25.27 14.11
CA VAL A 103 24.13 23.96 13.57
C VAL A 103 24.75 22.89 14.46
N THR A 104 23.91 22.05 15.06
CA THR A 104 24.40 20.96 15.91
C THR A 104 24.59 19.68 15.11
N LEU A 105 25.41 18.75 15.62
CA LEU A 105 25.54 17.42 15.02
C LEU A 105 24.18 16.72 14.89
N SER A 106 23.31 16.88 15.88
CA SER A 106 21.95 16.33 15.87
C SER A 106 21.11 16.88 14.72
N ASP A 107 21.25 18.15 14.38
CA ASP A 107 20.56 18.75 13.24
C ASP A 107 21.02 18.17 11.91
N VAL A 108 22.33 17.93 11.76
CA VAL A 108 22.91 17.28 10.57
C VAL A 108 22.37 15.84 10.46
N MET A 109 22.45 15.07 11.55
CA MET A 109 21.95 13.69 11.57
C MET A 109 20.45 13.62 11.26
N LEU A 110 19.65 14.53 11.83
CA LEU A 110 18.22 14.57 11.58
C LEU A 110 17.91 14.96 10.12
N ALA A 111 18.61 15.96 9.57
CA ALA A 111 18.44 16.36 8.17
C ALA A 111 18.81 15.23 7.21
N THR A 112 19.94 14.54 7.46
CA THR A 112 20.35 13.36 6.69
C THR A 112 19.33 12.24 6.81
N GLN A 113 18.83 11.94 8.01
CA GLN A 113 17.83 10.89 8.22
C GLN A 113 16.51 11.19 7.52
N LYS A 114 16.08 12.46 7.52
CA LYS A 114 14.91 12.93 6.76
C LYS A 114 15.12 12.75 5.26
N ALA A 115 16.26 13.19 4.73
CA ALA A 115 16.58 13.05 3.31
C ALA A 115 16.56 11.58 2.87
N SER A 116 17.18 10.68 3.63
CA SER A 116 17.18 9.23 3.34
C SER A 116 15.77 8.64 3.35
N LEU A 117 14.99 8.90 4.40
CA LEU A 117 13.62 8.38 4.50
C LEU A 117 12.72 8.88 3.37
N SER A 118 12.82 10.17 3.02
CA SER A 118 12.06 10.77 1.91
C SER A 118 12.48 10.21 0.55
N PHE A 119 13.77 9.94 0.36
CA PHE A 119 14.27 9.28 -0.85
C PHE A 119 13.69 7.87 -0.99
N ASP A 120 13.75 7.06 0.08
CA ASP A 120 13.21 5.71 0.08
C ASP A 120 11.71 5.69 -0.24
N ALA A 121 10.95 6.61 0.34
CA ALA A 121 9.54 6.79 0.03
C ALA A 121 9.32 7.13 -1.46
N THR A 122 10.12 8.03 -2.02
CA THR A 122 10.03 8.44 -3.43
C THR A 122 10.35 7.29 -4.38
N VAL A 123 11.34 6.44 -4.05
CA VAL A 123 11.66 5.24 -4.83
C VAL A 123 10.47 4.28 -4.87
N GLN A 124 9.76 4.10 -3.74
CA GLN A 124 8.56 3.27 -3.70
C GLN A 124 7.46 3.81 -4.62
N ILE A 125 7.22 5.12 -4.58
CA ILE A 125 6.22 5.79 -5.44
C ILE A 125 6.62 5.66 -6.91
N ARG A 126 7.90 5.87 -7.24
CA ARG A 126 8.42 5.72 -8.62
C ARG A 126 8.20 4.31 -9.16
N ASN A 127 8.45 3.29 -8.36
CA ASN A 127 8.23 1.89 -8.75
C ASN A 127 6.74 1.62 -8.97
N LYS A 128 5.87 2.13 -8.09
CA LYS A 128 4.40 2.01 -8.24
C LYS A 128 3.87 2.75 -9.47
N MET A 129 4.49 3.87 -9.86
CA MET A 129 4.15 4.58 -11.09
C MET A 129 4.42 3.74 -12.33
N ILE A 130 5.61 3.12 -12.38
CA ILE A 130 6.01 2.27 -13.51
C ILE A 130 5.08 1.06 -13.60
N GLU A 131 4.72 0.47 -12.46
CA GLU A 131 3.76 -0.62 -12.37
C GLU A 131 2.37 -0.21 -12.89
N ALA A 132 1.83 0.91 -12.41
CA ALA A 132 0.52 1.42 -12.85
C ALA A 132 0.47 1.72 -14.35
N TYR A 133 1.51 2.34 -14.91
CA TYR A 133 1.61 2.58 -16.35
C TYR A 133 1.64 1.27 -17.14
N ARG A 134 2.43 0.29 -16.70
CA ARG A 134 2.48 -1.06 -17.30
C ARG A 134 1.13 -1.74 -17.28
N THR A 135 0.41 -1.69 -16.15
CA THR A 135 -0.93 -2.29 -16.00
C THR A 135 -1.94 -1.65 -16.96
N ILE A 136 -1.97 -0.32 -17.08
CA ILE A 136 -2.89 0.36 -18.01
C ILE A 136 -2.56 -0.01 -19.47
N SER A 137 -1.28 -0.13 -19.82
CA SER A 137 -0.85 -0.56 -21.15
C SER A 137 -1.23 -2.01 -21.46
N GLN A 138 -1.23 -2.89 -20.47
CA GLN A 138 -1.59 -4.31 -20.62
C GLN A 138 -3.10 -4.56 -20.62
N MET A 139 -3.89 -3.62 -20.08
CA MET A 139 -5.36 -3.65 -20.19
C MET A 139 -5.90 -3.20 -21.55
N GLN A 140 -5.13 -2.45 -22.34
CA GLN A 140 -5.58 -1.86 -23.62
C GLN A 140 -5.24 -2.70 -24.86
N ILE A 141 -4.83 -3.96 -24.71
CA ILE A 141 -4.58 -4.88 -25.83
C ILE A 141 -5.64 -5.96 -25.93
#